data_AF-A0A3B9JES4-F1
#
_entry.id   AF-A0A3B9JES4-F1
#
_cell.length_a   1.000
_cell.length_b   1.000
_cell.length_c   1.000
_cell.angle_alpha   90.00
_cell.angle_beta   90.00
_cell.angle_gamma   90.00
#
_symmetry.space_group_name_H-M   'P 1'
#
loop_
_entity.id
_entity.type
_entity.pdbx_description
1 polymer ?
#
loop_
_entity_poly.entity_id
_entity_poly.type
_entity_poly.pdbx_seq_one_letter_code
_entity_poly.pdbx_strand_id
1 'polypeptide(L)'
;MKIMMVGGINDKKADKLIGAIKKNCGNEIEVVNVNIFTQKPLEEEAKENPDVIVMLNKQSFSFKAPVIDGLGLIYPQMGEKKVYEEIKKHL
;
A
#
# COMPACT_ATOMS: atom_id res chain seq x y z
N MET A 1 8.60 5.75 8.58
CA MET A 1 7.26 5.52 8.03
C MET A 1 7.16 4.08 7.55
N LYS A 2 6.09 3.37 7.93
CA LYS A 2 5.73 2.03 7.48
C LYS A 2 4.41 2.08 6.71
N ILE A 3 4.44 1.59 5.48
CA ILE A 3 3.28 1.47 4.60
C ILE A 3 2.87 0.01 4.51
N MET A 4 1.60 -0.29 4.74
CA MET A 4 1.04 -1.60 4.45
C MET A 4 0.30 -1.56 3.12
N MET A 5 0.78 -2.32 2.14
CA MET A 5 0.17 -2.46 0.82
C MET A 5 -0.72 -3.70 0.82
N VAL A 6 -2.03 -3.52 0.62
CA VAL A 6 -3.01 -4.60 0.74
C VAL A 6 -3.62 -4.88 -0.62
N GLY A 7 -3.49 -6.12 -1.11
CA GLY A 7 -4.00 -6.46 -2.43
C GLY A 7 -3.95 -7.96 -2.75
N GLY A 8 -4.54 -8.33 -3.87
CA GLY A 8 -4.46 -9.69 -4.42
C GLY A 8 -3.41 -9.79 -5.53
N ILE A 9 -2.18 -9.32 -5.28
CA ILE A 9 -1.11 -9.29 -6.29
C ILE A 9 -0.02 -10.31 -5.99
N ASN A 10 0.68 -10.75 -7.03
CA ASN A 10 1.83 -11.65 -6.87
C ASN A 10 3.10 -10.90 -6.44
N ASP A 11 4.07 -11.64 -5.92
CA ASP A 11 5.30 -11.09 -5.33
C ASP A 11 6.09 -10.23 -6.31
N LYS A 12 6.21 -10.70 -7.57
CA LYS A 12 6.90 -9.94 -8.63
C LYS A 12 6.28 -8.56 -8.88
N LYS A 13 4.95 -8.45 -8.84
CA LYS A 13 4.27 -7.15 -8.97
C LYS A 13 4.44 -6.33 -7.68
N ALA A 14 4.35 -6.97 -6.52
CA ALA A 14 4.53 -6.29 -5.25
C ALA A 14 5.91 -5.63 -5.15
N ASP A 15 6.98 -6.35 -5.49
CA ASP A 15 8.35 -5.84 -5.49
C ASP A 15 8.52 -4.61 -6.39
N LYS A 16 7.89 -4.64 -7.58
CA LYS A 16 7.91 -3.51 -8.51
C LYS A 16 7.24 -2.27 -7.91
N LEU A 17 6.09 -2.43 -7.26
CA LEU A 17 5.37 -1.32 -6.63
C LEU A 17 6.11 -0.79 -5.41
N ILE A 18 6.67 -1.67 -4.59
CA ILE A 18 7.53 -1.30 -3.45
C ILE A 18 8.70 -0.46 -3.94
N GLY A 19 9.39 -0.88 -4.99
CA GLY A 19 10.47 -0.11 -5.61
C GLY A 19 10.00 1.25 -6.13
N ALA A 20 8.82 1.32 -6.75
CA ALA A 20 8.26 2.58 -7.24
C ALA A 20 7.86 3.53 -6.10
N ILE A 21 7.24 3.02 -5.02
CA ILE A 21 6.91 3.80 -3.82
C ILE A 21 8.18 4.35 -3.19
N LYS A 22 9.19 3.50 -2.94
CA LYS A 22 10.47 3.93 -2.36
C LYS A 22 11.16 5.00 -3.20
N LYS A 23 11.19 4.81 -4.52
CA LYS A 23 11.77 5.78 -5.45
C LYS A 23 11.08 7.15 -5.41
N ASN A 24 9.75 7.17 -5.29
CA ASN A 24 8.97 8.41 -5.37
C ASN A 24 8.73 9.08 -4.02
N CYS A 25 8.71 8.32 -2.92
CA CYS A 25 8.31 8.79 -1.60
C CYS A 25 9.47 8.80 -0.58
N GLY A 26 10.53 8.00 -0.79
CA GLY A 26 11.68 7.93 0.12
C GLY A 26 12.18 6.49 0.28
N ASN A 27 13.51 6.29 0.22
CA ASN A 27 14.10 4.95 0.31
C ASN A 27 14.07 4.38 1.74
N GLU A 28 13.94 5.25 2.75
CA GLU A 28 13.81 4.83 4.16
C GLU A 28 12.42 4.30 4.53
N ILE A 29 11.44 4.39 3.62
CA ILE A 29 10.08 3.90 3.88
C ILE A 29 10.08 2.37 3.92
N GLU A 30 9.58 1.80 5.01
CA GLU A 30 9.30 0.38 5.09
C GLU A 30 7.97 0.09 4.40
N VAL A 31 7.93 -0.89 3.49
CA VAL A 31 6.69 -1.27 2.79
C VAL A 31 6.47 -2.76 2.97
N VAL A 32 5.34 -3.11 3.58
CA VAL A 32 4.91 -4.49 3.80
C VAL A 32 3.82 -4.83 2.80
N ASN A 33 4.01 -5.90 2.02
CA ASN A 33 2.97 -6.43 1.16
C ASN A 33 2.10 -7.43 1.93
N VAL A 34 0.79 -7.21 1.93
CA VAL A 34 -0.21 -8.10 2.54
C VAL A 34 -1.11 -8.64 1.44
N ASN A 35 -1.01 -9.94 1.19
CA ASN A 35 -1.80 -10.60 0.16
C ASN A 35 -3.12 -11.11 0.74
N ILE A 36 -4.25 -10.57 0.26
CA ILE A 36 -5.59 -10.90 0.76
C ILE A 36 -6.00 -12.37 0.57
N PHE A 37 -5.32 -13.12 -0.31
CA PHE A 37 -5.62 -14.53 -0.56
C PHE A 37 -4.91 -15.47 0.41
N THR A 38 -3.83 -15.02 1.05
CA THR A 38 -2.98 -15.84 1.93
C THR A 38 -2.85 -15.28 3.34
N GLN A 39 -3.20 -14.01 3.54
CA GLN A 39 -3.09 -13.29 4.80
C GLN A 39 -4.41 -12.58 5.13
N LYS A 40 -4.58 -12.23 6.40
CA LYS A 40 -5.75 -11.52 6.91
C LYS A 40 -5.39 -10.06 7.18
N PRO A 41 -5.91 -9.10 6.39
CA PRO A 41 -5.42 -7.72 6.46
C PRO A 41 -5.58 -7.05 7.84
N LEU A 42 -6.65 -7.34 8.57
CA LEU A 42 -6.87 -6.77 9.91
C LEU A 42 -5.91 -7.34 10.97
N GLU A 43 -5.51 -8.61 10.84
CA GLU A 43 -4.53 -9.22 11.74
C GLU A 43 -3.11 -8.69 11.45
N GLU A 44 -2.78 -8.54 10.16
CA GLU A 44 -1.50 -7.95 9.75
C GLU A 44 -1.42 -6.46 10.11
N GLU A 45 -2.51 -5.69 10.04
CA GLU A 45 -2.53 -4.30 10.52
C GLU A 45 -2.13 -4.23 12.01
N ALA A 46 -2.73 -5.08 12.85
CA ALA A 46 -2.46 -5.08 14.29
C ALA A 46 -1.01 -5.48 14.62
N LYS A 47 -0.41 -6.35 13.80
CA LYS A 47 0.96 -6.83 13.96
C LYS A 47 1.99 -5.83 13.43
N GLU A 48 1.77 -5.32 12.24
CA GLU A 48 2.72 -4.45 11.54
C GLU A 48 2.62 -2.99 12.02
N ASN A 49 1.46 -2.59 12.53
CA ASN A 49 1.15 -1.24 13.00
C ASN A 49 1.59 -0.15 12.00
N PRO A 50 1.04 -0.16 10.77
CA PRO A 50 1.45 0.76 9.72
C PRO A 50 0.96 2.19 9.97
N ASP A 51 1.71 3.17 9.46
CA ASP A 51 1.31 4.59 9.48
C ASP A 51 0.19 4.86 8.48
N VAL A 52 0.17 4.12 7.36
CA VAL A 52 -0.84 4.23 6.31
C VAL A 52 -1.00 2.92 5.55
N ILE A 53 -2.21 2.70 5.02
CA ILE A 53 -2.55 1.53 4.23
C ILE A 53 -2.84 1.95 2.79
N VAL A 54 -2.20 1.28 1.84
CA VAL A 54 -2.44 1.47 0.40
C VAL A 54 -3.24 0.28 -0.12
N MET A 55 -4.49 0.53 -0.47
CA MET A 55 -5.42 -0.49 -0.95
C MET A 55 -5.31 -0.67 -2.47
N LEU A 56 -4.90 -1.86 -2.91
CA LEU A 56 -4.75 -2.21 -4.32
C LEU A 56 -5.95 -2.97 -4.89
N ASN A 57 -7.07 -2.99 -4.16
CA ASN A 57 -8.32 -3.61 -4.58
C ASN A 57 -9.51 -2.73 -4.14
N LYS A 58 -10.73 -3.14 -4.49
CA LYS A 58 -11.98 -2.46 -4.09
C LYS A 58 -12.65 -3.07 -2.86
N GLN A 59 -11.97 -3.96 -2.14
CA GLN A 59 -12.52 -4.48 -0.89
C GLN A 59 -12.47 -3.39 0.18
N SER A 60 -13.36 -3.49 1.16
CA SER A 60 -13.40 -2.56 2.29
C SER A 60 -13.10 -3.34 3.56
N PHE A 61 -12.18 -2.80 4.36
CA PHE A 61 -11.82 -3.32 5.66
C PHE A 61 -11.88 -2.18 6.66
N SER A 62 -12.30 -2.47 7.89
CA SER A 62 -12.36 -1.51 8.99
C SER A 62 -10.98 -1.33 9.63
N PHE A 63 -10.02 -0.85 8.84
CA PHE A 63 -8.69 -0.51 9.33
C PHE A 63 -8.74 0.68 10.29
N LYS A 64 -7.79 0.71 11.23
CA LYS A 64 -7.53 1.84 12.13
C LYS A 64 -6.62 2.89 11.50
N ALA A 65 -5.64 2.45 10.73
CA ALA A 65 -4.73 3.32 10.00
C ALA A 65 -5.46 4.00 8.82
N PRO A 66 -5.04 5.21 8.43
CA PRO A 66 -5.60 5.89 7.26
C PRO A 66 -5.41 5.03 5.99
N VAL A 67 -6.43 5.05 5.12
CA VAL A 67 -6.49 4.21 3.91
C VAL A 67 -6.45 5.09 2.67
N ILE A 68 -5.54 4.76 1.75
CA ILE A 68 -5.38 5.39 0.44
C ILE A 68 -5.85 4.42 -0.65
N ASP A 69 -6.65 4.89 -1.62
CA ASP A 69 -6.94 4.13 -2.85
C ASP A 69 -5.68 4.07 -3.72
N GLY A 70 -5.04 2.91 -3.72
CA GLY A 70 -3.81 2.61 -4.43
C GLY A 70 -4.01 2.04 -5.83
N LEU A 71 -5.24 1.97 -6.36
CA LEU A 71 -5.47 1.40 -7.68
C LEU A 71 -4.74 2.14 -8.81
N GLY A 72 -4.44 3.43 -8.62
CA GLY A 72 -3.59 4.20 -9.53
C GLY A 72 -2.17 3.63 -9.69
N LEU A 73 -1.66 2.86 -8.72
CA LEU A 73 -0.37 2.17 -8.82
C LEU A 73 -0.45 0.92 -9.71
N ILE A 74 -1.61 0.26 -9.75
CA ILE A 74 -1.86 -0.92 -10.60
C ILE A 74 -2.25 -0.49 -12.01
N TYR A 75 -3.05 0.57 -12.10
CA TYR A 75 -3.61 1.12 -13.33
C TYR A 75 -3.19 2.58 -13.47
N PRO A 76 -2.02 2.89 -14.05
CA PRO A 76 -1.49 4.26 -14.09
C PRO A 76 -2.44 5.29 -14.70
N GLN A 77 -3.31 4.88 -15.64
CA GLN A 77 -4.37 5.73 -16.20
C GLN A 77 -5.38 6.26 -15.15
N MET A 78 -5.46 5.66 -13.97
CA MET A 78 -6.29 6.10 -12.85
C MET A 78 -5.60 7.14 -11.95
N GLY A 79 -4.38 7.57 -12.30
CA GLY A 79 -3.69 8.66 -11.61
C GLY A 79 -2.64 8.19 -10.60
N GLU A 80 -1.63 7.45 -11.07
CA GLU A 80 -0.49 7.00 -10.27
C GLU A 80 0.16 8.11 -9.42
N LYS A 81 0.38 9.29 -10.03
CA LYS A 81 0.99 10.45 -9.35
C LYS A 81 0.20 10.91 -8.12
N LYS A 82 -1.14 10.88 -8.19
CA LYS A 82 -2.00 11.27 -7.08
C LYS A 82 -1.83 10.33 -5.90
N VAL A 83 -1.61 9.04 -6.14
CA VAL A 83 -1.36 8.07 -5.06
C VAL A 83 -0.07 8.43 -4.32
N TYR A 84 1.01 8.74 -5.04
CA TYR A 84 2.25 9.17 -4.40
C TYR A 84 2.11 10.50 -3.65
N GLU A 85 1.36 11.46 -4.19
CA GLU A 85 1.06 12.72 -3.50
C GLU A 85 0.27 12.50 -2.21
N GLU A 86 -0.74 11.61 -2.20
CA GLU A 86 -1.46 11.27 -0.98
C GLU A 86 -0.55 10.56 0.03
N ILE A 87 0.27 9.60 -0.39
CA ILE A 87 1.25 8.93 0.50
C ILE A 87 2.15 9.96 1.18
N LYS A 88 2.62 10.97 0.43
CA LYS A 88 3.50 12.01 0.95
C LYS A 88 2.87 12.92 1.99
N LYS A 89 1.53 13.03 2.07
CA LYS A 89 0.87 13.79 3.14
C LYS A 89 0.97 13.10 4.51
N HIS A 90 1.33 11.82 4.51
CA HIS A 90 1.51 11.00 5.70
C HIS A 90 2.99 10.71 6.02
N LEU A 91 3.92 11.34 5.28
CA LEU A 91 5.35 11.33 5.59
C LEU A 91 5.68 12.25 6.76
#